data_AF-E4Z567-F1
#
_entry.id   AF-E4Z567-F1
#
_cell.length_a   1.000
_cell.length_b   1.000
_cell.length_c   1.000
_cell.angle_alpha   90.00
_cell.angle_beta   90.00
_cell.angle_gamma   90.00
#
_symmetry.space_group_name_H-M   'P 1'
#
loop_
_entity.id
_entity.type
_entity.pdbx_description
1 polymer ?
#
loop_
_entity_poly.entity_id
_entity_poly.type
_entity_poly.pdbx_seq_one_letter_code
_entity_poly.pdbx_strand_id
1 'polypeptide(L)'
;MGEDVADIKVFPLYSTLPVNQQAKLFESRPPDNASGSRGRKVIVSTNIAETSITFSILLTLLLDGIAFVVDPGFSKLKVYNPRIRVESLLISSISKANAQQRAGRAGRTGPGKCFRLFTEKAYQSEMQDFVYPEILRSNLGSVILNMKKLGIDDLIHFDFVDPPSPQSLFSAMETLNYLAAINDDGDLTELGSMMAEFPLDPQLAKMVIASCEYNCSNEILSICCMLTVPQVFVRPAEARRAADESKIQFAHLDGDHLTLLNVYHAFKQHGDSPQWCYENFINFRSVQSADGIRQQLSRIMDRFSLPRRSCDFTSKDYYTNIRKALVAGFFMQTAHKEKSGHYLTIKDQQVVQLHPSTCLDHKPDWVLYNEFVVTAKNYVRTTTDIKVDWVVEIAPAYFQSENLPNCEAKRILEKVRAKLIARGRLKA
;
A
#
# COMPACT_ATOMS: atom_id res chain seq x y z
N MET A 1 -8.85 21.15 32.24
CA MET A 1 -8.76 20.19 33.37
C MET A 1 -8.99 20.97 34.64
N GLY A 2 -9.53 20.36 35.71
CA GLY A 2 -9.69 21.07 36.99
C GLY A 2 -8.34 21.52 37.57
N GLU A 3 -8.37 22.47 38.52
CA GLU A 3 -7.15 23.05 39.14
C GLU A 3 -6.26 22.00 39.85
N ASP A 4 -6.78 20.81 40.12
CA ASP A 4 -6.09 19.70 40.80
C ASP A 4 -5.18 18.85 39.90
N VAL A 5 -5.21 19.03 38.58
CA VAL A 5 -4.47 18.17 37.62
C VAL A 5 -3.38 18.96 36.93
N ALA A 6 -2.12 18.51 37.05
CA ALA A 6 -1.00 19.09 36.34
C ALA A 6 -1.02 18.81 34.83
N ASP A 7 -0.28 19.63 34.08
CA ASP A 7 -0.28 19.57 32.62
C ASP A 7 0.20 18.24 32.05
N ILE A 8 -0.42 17.86 30.93
CA ILE A 8 -0.05 16.70 30.14
C ILE A 8 0.36 17.12 28.73
N LYS A 9 1.52 16.66 28.27
CA LYS A 9 1.95 16.77 26.87
C LYS A 9 1.77 15.44 26.16
N VAL A 10 1.01 15.43 25.07
CA VAL A 10 0.73 14.22 24.28
C VAL A 10 1.47 14.28 22.95
N PHE A 11 2.22 13.23 22.63
CA PHE A 11 3.00 13.13 21.39
C PHE A 11 2.63 11.88 20.60
N PRO A 12 2.28 11.99 19.31
CA PRO A 12 2.12 10.82 18.46
C PRO A 12 3.47 10.29 17.98
N LEU A 13 3.58 8.98 17.74
CA LEU A 13 4.75 8.34 17.15
C LEU A 13 4.35 7.20 16.19
N TYR A 14 4.64 7.39 14.91
CA TYR A 14 4.36 6.43 13.83
C TYR A 14 5.35 6.63 12.67
N SER A 15 5.46 5.65 11.78
CA SER A 15 6.51 5.56 10.75
C SER A 15 6.62 6.77 9.81
N THR A 16 5.50 7.42 9.51
CA THR A 16 5.44 8.55 8.56
C THR A 16 5.56 9.93 9.23
N LEU A 17 5.87 9.97 10.53
CA LEU A 17 6.04 11.22 11.26
C LEU A 17 7.38 11.89 10.87
N PRO A 18 7.43 13.19 10.52
CA PRO A 18 8.68 13.86 10.15
C PRO A 18 9.71 13.88 11.29
N VAL A 19 11.00 13.90 10.94
CA VAL A 19 12.13 13.90 11.92
C VAL A 19 12.02 15.05 12.92
N ASN A 20 11.66 16.26 12.49
CA ASN A 20 11.48 17.42 13.38
C ASN A 20 10.35 17.22 14.41
N GLN A 21 9.32 16.44 14.07
CA GLN A 21 8.23 16.12 14.99
C GLN A 21 8.58 14.94 15.90
N GLN A 22 9.31 13.95 15.37
CA GLN A 22 9.93 12.92 16.20
C GLN A 22 10.87 13.56 17.24
N ALA A 23 11.57 14.63 16.87
CA ALA A 23 12.44 15.36 17.79
C ALA A 23 11.69 16.01 18.96
N LYS A 24 10.40 16.32 18.82
CA LYS A 24 9.61 16.83 19.95
C LYS A 24 9.43 15.79 21.07
N LEU A 25 9.64 14.50 20.78
CA LEU A 25 9.63 13.45 21.79
C LEU A 25 10.78 13.59 22.81
N PHE A 26 11.86 14.29 22.44
CA PHE A 26 12.98 14.60 23.35
C PHE A 26 12.65 15.75 24.32
N GLU A 27 11.53 16.46 24.15
CA GLU A 27 11.14 17.49 25.10
C GLU A 27 10.93 16.90 26.51
N SER A 28 11.39 17.64 27.52
CA SER A 28 11.16 17.31 28.92
C SER A 28 9.66 17.32 29.25
N ARG A 29 9.29 16.54 30.28
CA ARG A 29 7.93 16.57 30.81
C ARG A 29 7.54 17.98 31.28
N PRO A 30 6.26 18.37 31.24
CA PRO A 30 5.79 19.60 31.86
C PRO A 30 6.21 19.69 33.34
N PRO A 31 6.40 20.91 33.87
CA PRO A 31 6.69 21.10 35.29
C PRO A 31 5.54 20.61 36.17
N ASP A 32 5.85 20.39 37.45
CA ASP A 32 4.85 20.08 38.46
C ASP A 32 4.04 21.36 38.77
N ASN A 33 2.74 21.21 39.05
CA ASN A 33 1.90 22.36 39.35
C ASN A 33 2.07 22.80 40.82
N ALA A 34 1.54 23.98 41.16
CA ALA A 34 1.64 24.54 42.52
C ALA A 34 0.98 23.67 43.61
N SER A 35 0.03 22.79 43.25
CA SER A 35 -0.62 21.83 44.15
C SER A 35 0.16 20.52 44.33
N GLY A 36 1.35 20.39 43.74
CA GLY A 36 2.22 19.21 43.89
C GLY A 36 1.88 18.03 42.96
N SER A 37 0.93 18.22 42.04
CA SER A 37 0.61 17.26 40.99
C SER A 37 1.70 17.23 39.92
N ARG A 38 2.02 16.03 39.44
CA ARG A 38 3.15 15.83 38.52
C ARG A 38 2.77 16.10 37.08
N GLY A 39 3.52 16.98 36.40
CA GLY A 39 3.41 17.16 34.95
C GLY A 39 3.85 15.92 34.18
N ARG A 40 3.09 15.49 33.17
CA ARG A 40 3.31 14.20 32.49
C ARG A 40 3.52 14.34 30.99
N LYS A 41 4.37 13.47 30.44
CA LYS A 41 4.52 13.23 29.01
C LYS A 41 3.84 11.90 28.65
N VAL A 42 3.01 11.90 27.62
CA VAL A 42 2.34 10.70 27.09
C VAL A 42 2.71 10.55 25.63
N ILE A 43 3.24 9.39 25.28
CA ILE A 43 3.61 9.05 23.91
C ILE A 43 2.62 8.00 23.41
N VAL A 44 1.88 8.33 22.36
CA VAL A 44 0.95 7.42 21.69
C VAL A 44 1.66 6.85 20.47
N SER A 45 2.14 5.62 20.57
CA SER A 45 3.03 5.01 19.58
C SER A 45 2.47 3.74 18.95
N THR A 46 2.88 3.50 17.70
CA THR A 46 2.86 2.16 17.10
C THR A 46 3.95 1.25 17.70
N ASN A 47 4.11 0.03 17.17
CA ASN A 47 5.18 -0.90 17.55
C ASN A 47 6.61 -0.40 17.22
N ILE A 48 6.77 0.77 16.60
CA ILE A 48 8.08 1.45 16.48
C ILE A 48 8.76 1.72 17.84
N ALA A 49 7.99 1.84 18.92
CA ALA A 49 8.52 1.99 20.27
C ALA A 49 8.85 0.65 20.98
N GLU A 50 8.54 -0.48 20.34
CA GLU A 50 8.61 -1.82 20.95
C GLU A 50 10.01 -2.40 20.95
N THR A 51 10.67 -2.41 19.79
CA THR A 51 12.08 -2.76 19.64
C THR A 51 12.88 -1.48 19.56
N SER A 52 14.12 -1.55 20.02
CA SER A 52 15.01 -0.42 20.22
C SER A 52 14.93 0.59 19.08
N ILE A 53 14.76 1.86 19.44
CA ILE A 53 15.16 2.98 18.60
C ILE A 53 16.66 2.79 18.34
N THR A 54 16.98 2.08 17.26
CA THR A 54 18.33 1.83 16.77
C THR A 54 18.72 3.04 15.93
N PHE A 55 19.09 4.11 16.62
CA PHE A 55 20.15 4.99 16.15
C PHE A 55 21.00 5.28 17.37
N SER A 56 22.29 4.92 17.35
CA SER A 56 23.21 4.84 18.50
C SER A 56 23.48 6.18 19.21
N ILE A 57 22.71 7.23 18.93
CA ILE A 57 22.72 8.54 19.61
C ILE A 57 21.36 8.83 20.30
N LEU A 58 20.31 8.06 20.03
CA LEU A 58 18.96 8.21 20.60
C LEU A 58 18.73 7.45 21.91
N LEU A 59 19.62 6.50 22.26
CA LEU A 59 19.41 5.59 23.38
C LEU A 59 19.51 6.30 24.75
N THR A 60 20.27 7.38 24.85
CA THR A 60 20.57 8.04 26.13
C THR A 60 19.58 9.15 26.50
N LEU A 61 18.74 9.64 25.56
CA LEU A 61 17.96 10.87 25.79
C LEU A 61 16.43 10.73 25.56
N LEU A 62 15.92 9.66 24.94
CA LEU A 62 14.46 9.51 24.72
C LEU A 62 13.68 8.80 25.83
N LEU A 63 14.36 7.92 26.57
CA LEU A 63 13.70 6.94 27.43
C LEU A 63 14.05 7.10 28.91
N ASP A 64 14.69 8.23 29.25
CA ASP A 64 14.77 8.65 30.64
C ASP A 64 13.39 9.12 31.12
N GLY A 65 12.75 8.30 31.97
CA GLY A 65 11.50 8.65 32.66
C GLY A 65 10.21 7.97 32.19
N ILE A 66 10.25 6.98 31.28
CA ILE A 66 9.06 6.16 31.02
C ILE A 66 8.89 5.15 32.15
N ALA A 67 8.00 5.46 33.09
CA ALA A 67 7.64 4.56 34.20
C ALA A 67 6.37 3.74 33.94
N PHE A 68 5.56 4.13 32.95
CA PHE A 68 4.26 3.52 32.69
C PHE A 68 4.12 3.15 31.21
N VAL A 69 3.74 1.91 30.95
CA VAL A 69 3.37 1.41 29.62
C VAL A 69 1.92 0.95 29.68
N VAL A 70 1.14 1.30 28.67
CA VAL A 70 -0.21 0.76 28.46
C VAL A 70 -0.15 -0.10 27.20
N ASP A 71 -0.43 -1.39 27.32
CA ASP A 71 -0.35 -2.35 26.23
C ASP A 71 -1.73 -2.90 25.88
N PRO A 72 -2.31 -2.45 24.75
CA PRO A 72 -3.57 -2.99 24.24
C PRO A 72 -3.48 -4.44 23.75
N GLY A 73 -2.27 -4.98 23.53
CA GLY A 73 -2.10 -6.35 23.03
C GLY A 73 -2.25 -6.53 21.52
N PHE A 74 -2.27 -5.43 20.74
CA PHE A 74 -2.43 -5.47 19.28
C PHE A 74 -1.28 -4.77 18.53
N SER A 75 -1.10 -5.17 17.28
CA SER A 75 -0.27 -4.50 16.29
C SER A 75 -0.86 -4.66 14.89
N LYS A 76 -0.49 -3.78 13.95
CA LYS A 76 -0.88 -3.91 12.56
C LYS A 76 0.22 -4.66 11.81
N LEU A 77 -0.14 -5.77 11.17
CA LEU A 77 0.78 -6.65 10.46
C LEU A 77 0.40 -6.73 8.98
N LYS A 78 1.42 -6.75 8.11
CA LYS A 78 1.28 -7.16 6.71
C LYS A 78 1.05 -8.67 6.68
N VAL A 79 -0.02 -9.08 6.01
CA VAL A 79 -0.38 -10.49 5.84
C VAL A 79 -0.67 -10.74 4.37
N TYR A 80 0.00 -11.73 3.81
CA TYR A 80 -0.20 -12.22 2.46
C TYR A 80 -0.83 -13.61 2.50
N ASN A 81 -1.90 -13.80 1.72
CA ASN A 81 -2.49 -15.11 1.50
C ASN A 81 -2.14 -15.60 0.08
N PRO A 82 -1.24 -16.58 -0.07
CA PRO A 82 -0.78 -17.04 -1.38
C PRO A 82 -1.85 -17.76 -2.19
N ARG A 83 -2.92 -18.29 -1.56
CA ARG A 83 -3.99 -19.00 -2.27
C ARG A 83 -4.90 -18.06 -3.06
N ILE A 84 -5.13 -16.87 -2.54
CA ILE A 84 -5.99 -15.84 -3.16
C ILE A 84 -5.18 -14.64 -3.66
N ARG A 85 -3.84 -14.68 -3.54
CA ARG A 85 -2.90 -13.60 -3.91
C ARG A 85 -3.26 -12.23 -3.36
N VAL A 86 -3.80 -12.19 -2.14
CA VAL A 86 -4.21 -10.96 -1.47
C VAL A 86 -3.19 -10.62 -0.40
N GLU A 87 -2.69 -9.39 -0.45
CA GLU A 87 -1.96 -8.76 0.63
C GLU A 87 -2.85 -7.71 1.32
N SER A 88 -2.87 -7.72 2.65
CA SER A 88 -3.67 -6.80 3.45
C SER A 88 -2.98 -6.46 4.76
N LEU A 89 -3.31 -5.30 5.32
CA LEU A 89 -2.89 -4.88 6.64
C LEU A 89 -3.96 -5.24 7.66
N LEU A 90 -3.67 -6.22 8.52
CA LEU A 90 -4.59 -6.69 9.55
C LEU A 90 -4.14 -6.26 10.93
N ILE A 91 -5.11 -5.94 11.79
CA ILE A 91 -4.86 -5.77 13.22
C ILE A 91 -4.88 -7.17 13.83
N SER A 92 -3.76 -7.58 14.43
CA SER A 92 -3.58 -8.90 15.02
C SER A 92 -3.08 -8.78 16.45
N SER A 93 -3.40 -9.79 17.26
CA SER A 93 -2.83 -9.93 18.60
C SER A 93 -1.31 -10.04 18.51
N ILE A 94 -0.62 -9.47 19.49
CA ILE A 94 0.84 -9.55 19.60
C ILE A 94 1.27 -10.89 20.22
N SER A 95 2.54 -11.24 20.06
CA SER A 95 3.12 -12.38 20.76
C SER A 95 3.48 -12.05 22.22
N LYS A 96 3.70 -13.08 23.03
CA LYS A 96 4.22 -12.95 24.40
C LYS A 96 5.58 -12.24 24.40
N ALA A 97 6.46 -12.55 23.44
CA ALA A 97 7.73 -11.86 23.27
C ALA A 97 7.54 -10.35 23.04
N ASN A 98 6.59 -9.93 22.20
CA ASN A 98 6.28 -8.50 22.00
C ASN A 98 5.74 -7.86 23.29
N ALA A 99 4.81 -8.52 23.98
CA ALA A 99 4.24 -8.03 25.24
C ALA A 99 5.30 -7.90 26.35
N GLN A 100 6.32 -8.75 26.34
CA GLN A 100 7.49 -8.64 27.21
C GLN A 100 8.39 -7.46 26.80
N GLN A 101 8.69 -7.30 25.51
CA GLN A 101 9.46 -6.15 25.00
C GLN A 101 8.80 -4.82 25.34
N ARG A 102 7.47 -4.71 25.20
CA ARG A 102 6.68 -3.53 25.60
C ARG A 102 6.79 -3.27 27.09
N ALA A 103 6.58 -4.30 27.93
CA ALA A 103 6.71 -4.16 29.38
C ALA A 103 8.13 -3.73 29.80
N GLY A 104 9.17 -4.23 29.12
CA GLY A 104 10.56 -3.85 29.35
C GLY A 104 10.86 -2.37 29.11
N ARG A 105 10.01 -1.64 28.38
CA ARG A 105 10.17 -0.18 28.17
C ARG A 105 9.94 0.62 29.46
N ALA A 106 9.10 0.13 30.38
CA ALA A 106 8.85 0.79 31.66
C ALA A 106 9.99 0.63 32.68
N GLY A 107 10.87 -0.36 32.47
CA GLY A 107 11.89 -0.76 33.45
C GLY A 107 13.30 -0.22 33.18
N ARG A 108 13.48 0.73 32.26
CA ARG A 108 14.82 1.17 31.82
C ARG A 108 15.53 2.12 32.81
N THR A 109 14.79 3.01 33.45
CA THR A 109 15.33 4.03 34.37
C THR A 109 15.06 3.78 35.85
N GLY A 110 14.23 2.79 36.15
CA GLY A 110 13.84 2.44 37.50
C GLY A 110 12.62 1.53 37.48
N PRO A 111 12.03 1.24 38.66
CA PRO A 111 10.81 0.45 38.75
C PRO A 111 9.67 1.10 37.96
N GLY A 112 9.09 0.34 37.02
CA GLY A 112 7.97 0.76 36.19
C GLY A 112 6.77 -0.18 36.30
N LYS A 113 5.65 0.22 35.70
CA LYS A 113 4.43 -0.59 35.62
C LYS A 113 3.97 -0.71 34.16
N CYS A 114 3.58 -1.93 33.78
CA CYS A 114 2.95 -2.19 32.49
C CYS A 114 1.48 -2.59 32.72
N PHE A 115 0.56 -1.83 32.16
CA PHE A 115 -0.88 -2.09 32.20
C PHE A 115 -1.28 -2.81 30.92
N ARG A 116 -1.45 -4.13 31.01
CA ARG A 116 -1.93 -4.97 29.90
C ARG A 116 -3.45 -4.94 29.87
N LEU A 117 -4.05 -4.59 28.73
CA LEU A 117 -5.50 -4.50 28.56
C LEU A 117 -6.11 -5.86 28.13
N PHE A 118 -5.58 -6.94 28.69
CA PHE A 118 -6.00 -8.32 28.43
C PHE A 118 -5.76 -9.17 29.68
N THR A 119 -6.50 -10.27 29.82
CA THR A 119 -6.41 -11.14 31.00
C THR A 119 -5.12 -11.97 30.98
N GLU A 120 -4.70 -12.42 32.16
CA GLU A 120 -3.58 -13.37 32.26
C GLU A 120 -3.86 -14.67 31.50
N LYS A 121 -5.11 -15.14 31.53
CA LYS A 121 -5.55 -16.29 30.74
C LYS A 121 -5.30 -16.06 29.25
N ALA A 122 -5.74 -14.92 28.69
CA ALA A 122 -5.51 -14.59 27.29
C ALA A 122 -4.00 -14.53 26.96
N TYR A 123 -3.19 -13.95 27.84
CA TYR A 123 -1.73 -13.94 27.68
C TYR A 123 -1.12 -15.35 27.63
N GLN A 124 -1.61 -16.29 28.45
CA GLN A 124 -1.06 -17.65 28.53
C GLN A 124 -1.59 -18.58 27.42
N SER A 125 -2.89 -18.53 27.12
CA SER A 125 -3.55 -19.50 26.23
C SER A 125 -3.84 -19.00 24.81
N GLU A 126 -3.97 -17.69 24.60
CA GLU A 126 -4.38 -17.15 23.29
C GLU A 126 -3.22 -16.49 22.52
N MET A 127 -2.21 -15.97 23.23
CA MET A 127 -1.03 -15.36 22.60
C MET A 127 0.03 -16.39 22.22
N GLN A 128 0.56 -16.27 21.02
CA GLN A 128 1.72 -17.04 20.56
C GLN A 128 2.99 -16.59 21.29
N ASP A 129 3.97 -17.48 21.46
CA ASP A 129 5.23 -17.12 22.14
C ASP A 129 6.04 -16.11 21.33
N PHE A 130 6.12 -16.30 20.01
CA PHE A 130 6.84 -15.46 19.05
C PHE A 130 5.98 -15.13 17.83
N VAL A 131 6.28 -14.01 17.16
CA VAL A 131 5.65 -13.65 15.88
C VAL A 131 6.33 -14.44 14.77
N TYR A 132 5.55 -14.92 13.80
CA TYR A 132 6.11 -15.50 12.58
C TYR A 132 7.00 -14.50 11.82
N PRO A 133 8.19 -14.95 11.35
CA PRO A 133 9.05 -14.16 10.48
C PRO A 133 8.29 -13.56 9.29
N GLU A 134 8.66 -12.34 8.89
CA GLU A 134 7.96 -11.59 7.84
C GLU A 134 7.97 -12.30 6.49
N ILE A 135 9.05 -13.04 6.18
CA ILE A 135 9.20 -13.85 4.96
C ILE A 135 8.12 -14.93 4.83
N LEU A 136 7.57 -15.43 5.94
CA LEU A 136 6.53 -16.47 5.93
C LEU A 136 5.13 -15.90 5.69
N ARG A 137 4.97 -14.58 5.70
CA ARG A 137 3.65 -13.92 5.72
C ARG A 137 3.54 -12.70 4.82
N SER A 138 4.48 -12.50 3.90
CA SER A 138 4.51 -11.36 2.97
C SER A 138 4.58 -11.82 1.52
N ASN A 139 4.20 -10.94 0.59
CA ASN A 139 4.40 -11.22 -0.83
C ASN A 139 5.90 -11.20 -1.17
N LEU A 140 6.39 -12.27 -1.79
CA LEU A 140 7.81 -12.46 -2.11
C LEU A 140 8.21 -11.92 -3.48
N GLY A 141 7.29 -11.34 -4.27
CA GLY A 141 7.57 -10.86 -5.63
C GLY A 141 8.78 -9.92 -5.72
N SER A 142 8.82 -8.88 -4.88
CA SER A 142 9.94 -7.93 -4.83
C SER A 142 11.23 -8.56 -4.31
N VAL A 143 11.14 -9.53 -3.39
CA VAL A 143 12.30 -10.23 -2.82
C VAL A 143 12.93 -11.14 -3.88
N ILE A 144 12.12 -11.96 -4.56
CA ILE A 144 12.57 -12.88 -5.61
C ILE A 144 13.17 -12.11 -6.79
N LEU A 145 12.55 -11.01 -7.20
CA LEU A 145 13.09 -10.17 -8.28
C LEU A 145 14.50 -9.66 -7.95
N ASN A 146 14.71 -9.20 -6.71
CA ASN A 146 16.03 -8.75 -6.24
C ASN A 146 17.03 -9.90 -6.09
N MET A 147 16.60 -11.07 -5.60
CA MET A 147 17.46 -12.26 -5.51
C MET A 147 17.94 -12.69 -6.91
N LYS A 148 17.05 -12.73 -7.89
CA LYS A 148 17.38 -13.02 -9.29
C LYS A 148 18.33 -11.99 -9.87
N LYS A 149 18.13 -10.70 -9.58
CA LYS A 149 19.07 -9.62 -9.96
C LYS A 149 20.47 -9.80 -9.34
N LEU A 150 20.57 -10.38 -8.15
CA LEU A 150 21.85 -10.72 -7.50
C LEU A 150 22.51 -11.99 -8.07
N GLY A 151 21.88 -12.69 -9.02
CA GLY A 151 22.38 -13.93 -9.60
C GLY A 151 22.09 -15.17 -8.76
N ILE A 152 21.06 -15.12 -7.90
CA ILE A 152 20.60 -16.28 -7.12
C ILE A 152 19.51 -16.98 -7.93
N ASP A 153 19.86 -18.08 -8.59
CA ASP A 153 18.94 -18.81 -9.45
C ASP A 153 18.15 -19.90 -8.74
N ASP A 154 18.82 -20.64 -7.86
CA ASP A 154 18.21 -21.72 -7.08
C ASP A 154 17.56 -21.17 -5.81
N LEU A 155 16.30 -20.79 -5.94
CA LEU A 155 15.49 -20.27 -4.84
C LEU A 155 15.03 -21.37 -3.88
N ILE A 156 15.04 -22.64 -4.30
CA ILE A 156 14.53 -23.76 -3.50
C ILE A 156 15.59 -24.19 -2.47
N HIS A 157 16.85 -24.24 -2.88
CA HIS A 157 17.96 -24.65 -2.03
C HIS A 157 18.71 -23.46 -1.41
N PHE A 158 18.21 -22.24 -1.57
CA PHE A 158 18.77 -21.07 -0.91
C PHE A 158 18.65 -21.21 0.62
N ASP A 159 19.73 -20.87 1.32
CA ASP A 159 19.87 -21.05 2.78
C ASP A 159 19.11 -19.96 3.56
N PHE A 160 17.78 -20.03 3.53
CA PHE A 160 16.92 -19.19 4.35
C PHE A 160 16.98 -19.64 5.81
N VAL A 161 17.12 -18.69 6.74
CA VAL A 161 16.99 -18.96 8.19
C VAL A 161 15.64 -19.61 8.51
N ASP A 162 14.57 -19.04 7.95
CA ASP A 162 13.21 -19.57 7.99
C ASP A 162 12.68 -19.63 6.54
N PRO A 163 12.71 -20.80 5.88
CA PRO A 163 12.35 -20.91 4.46
C PRO A 163 10.85 -20.65 4.24
N PRO A 164 10.48 -19.84 3.24
CA PRO A 164 9.09 -19.64 2.87
C PRO A 164 8.47 -20.93 2.31
N SER A 165 7.14 -21.03 2.38
CA SER A 165 6.45 -22.18 1.79
C SER A 165 6.71 -22.24 0.27
N PRO A 166 6.88 -23.44 -0.31
CA PRO A 166 7.05 -23.59 -1.76
C PRO A 166 5.93 -22.91 -2.55
N GLN A 167 4.68 -23.00 -2.07
CA GLN A 167 3.54 -22.34 -2.69
C GLN A 167 3.71 -20.81 -2.79
N SER A 168 4.31 -20.17 -1.80
CA SER A 168 4.56 -18.72 -1.83
C SER A 168 5.66 -18.34 -2.82
N LEU A 169 6.73 -19.16 -2.91
CA LEU A 169 7.77 -19.00 -3.92
C LEU A 169 7.20 -19.15 -5.33
N PHE A 170 6.46 -20.23 -5.60
CA PHE A 170 5.82 -20.47 -6.89
C PHE A 170 4.84 -19.36 -7.27
N SER A 171 4.00 -18.91 -6.32
CA SER A 171 3.05 -17.81 -6.59
C SER A 171 3.76 -16.50 -6.95
N ALA A 172 4.88 -16.20 -6.29
CA ALA A 172 5.67 -15.00 -6.58
C ALA A 172 6.40 -15.12 -7.94
N MET A 173 6.96 -16.29 -8.26
CA MET A 173 7.54 -16.56 -9.59
C MET A 173 6.48 -16.49 -10.71
N GLU A 174 5.29 -17.10 -10.51
CA GLU A 174 4.16 -17.01 -11.43
C GLU A 174 3.78 -15.54 -11.70
N THR A 175 3.74 -14.72 -10.65
CA THR A 175 3.46 -13.29 -10.75
C THR A 175 4.53 -12.56 -11.56
N LEU A 176 5.82 -12.84 -11.33
CA LEU A 176 6.92 -12.22 -12.07
C LEU A 176 6.95 -12.68 -13.53
N ASN A 177 6.61 -13.93 -13.82
CA ASN A 177 6.49 -14.46 -15.18
C ASN A 177 5.35 -13.76 -15.93
N TYR A 178 4.17 -13.60 -15.31
CA TYR A 178 3.07 -12.84 -15.91
C TYR A 178 3.41 -11.36 -16.17
N LEU A 179 4.26 -10.75 -15.35
CA LEU A 179 4.75 -9.38 -15.58
C LEU A 179 5.86 -9.31 -16.66
N ALA A 180 6.29 -10.47 -17.18
CA ALA A 180 7.44 -10.65 -18.07
C ALA A 180 8.77 -10.20 -17.44
N ALA A 181 8.87 -10.21 -16.11
CA ALA A 181 10.11 -9.93 -15.38
C ALA A 181 11.06 -11.13 -15.37
N ILE A 182 10.50 -12.34 -15.43
CA ILE A 182 11.24 -13.58 -15.67
C ILE A 182 10.66 -14.31 -16.88
N ASN A 183 11.47 -15.11 -17.58
CA ASN A 183 11.02 -15.97 -18.67
C ASN A 183 10.41 -17.28 -18.12
N ASP A 184 10.05 -18.21 -19.02
CA ASP A 184 9.46 -19.51 -18.64
C ASP A 184 10.48 -20.47 -18.00
N ASP A 185 11.78 -20.27 -18.25
CA ASP A 185 12.89 -21.00 -17.62
C ASP A 185 13.21 -20.47 -16.21
N GLY A 186 12.64 -19.31 -15.83
CA GLY A 186 12.85 -18.67 -14.53
C GLY A 186 14.06 -17.72 -14.49
N ASP A 187 14.63 -17.37 -15.64
CA ASP A 187 15.73 -16.41 -15.76
C ASP A 187 15.21 -14.97 -15.81
N LEU A 188 16.02 -14.04 -15.32
CA LEU A 188 15.72 -12.62 -15.32
C LEU A 188 15.74 -12.06 -16.74
N THR A 189 14.65 -11.42 -17.17
CA THR A 189 14.59 -10.74 -18.48
C THR A 189 15.23 -9.35 -18.41
N GLU A 190 15.49 -8.73 -19.56
CA GLU A 190 15.92 -7.31 -19.60
C GLU A 190 14.91 -6.39 -18.91
N LEU A 191 13.62 -6.64 -19.12
CA LEU A 191 12.54 -5.92 -18.45
C LEU A 191 12.59 -6.14 -16.93
N GLY A 192 12.76 -7.38 -16.46
CA GLY A 192 12.88 -7.69 -15.04
C GLY A 192 14.11 -7.03 -14.40
N SER A 193 15.23 -7.05 -15.11
CA SER A 193 16.47 -6.39 -14.69
C SER A 193 16.29 -4.87 -14.53
N MET A 194 15.50 -4.24 -15.40
CA MET A 194 15.11 -2.84 -15.28
C MET A 194 14.11 -2.61 -14.14
N MET A 195 13.10 -3.47 -13.99
CA MET A 195 12.10 -3.39 -12.91
C MET A 195 12.74 -3.46 -11.53
N ALA A 196 13.77 -4.28 -11.34
CA ALA A 196 14.50 -4.44 -10.07
C ALA A 196 15.20 -3.15 -9.59
N GLU A 197 15.48 -2.21 -10.50
CA GLU A 197 16.18 -0.96 -10.19
C GLU A 197 15.23 0.11 -9.62
N PHE A 198 13.91 -0.10 -9.79
CA PHE A 198 12.89 0.75 -9.18
C PHE A 198 12.61 0.26 -7.75
N PRO A 199 12.62 1.15 -6.73
CA PRO A 199 12.26 0.81 -5.36
C PRO A 199 10.73 0.72 -5.21
N LEU A 200 10.09 -0.11 -6.03
CA LEU A 200 8.65 -0.26 -6.17
C LEU A 200 8.28 -1.74 -6.21
N ASP A 201 7.02 -2.04 -5.92
CA ASP A 201 6.49 -3.37 -6.20
C ASP A 201 6.53 -3.67 -7.70
N PRO A 202 6.77 -4.94 -8.12
CA PRO A 202 6.90 -5.30 -9.53
C PRO A 202 5.74 -4.84 -10.42
N GLN A 203 4.51 -4.82 -9.91
CA GLN A 203 3.33 -4.34 -10.64
C GLN A 203 3.42 -2.84 -10.97
N LEU A 204 3.86 -2.02 -10.00
CA LEU A 204 4.06 -0.59 -10.17
C LEU A 204 5.26 -0.30 -11.09
N ALA A 205 6.36 -1.03 -10.93
CA ALA A 205 7.52 -0.90 -11.81
C ALA A 205 7.16 -1.23 -13.27
N LYS A 206 6.44 -2.34 -13.50
CA LYS A 206 5.91 -2.72 -14.82
C LYS A 206 5.01 -1.64 -15.41
N MET A 207 4.09 -1.10 -14.60
CA MET A 207 3.19 -0.02 -15.02
C MET A 207 3.94 1.22 -15.49
N VAL A 208 4.96 1.67 -14.73
CA VAL A 208 5.78 2.84 -15.09
C VAL A 208 6.55 2.59 -16.39
N ILE A 209 7.18 1.42 -16.55
CA ILE A 209 7.94 1.11 -17.78
C ILE A 209 6.99 1.01 -18.99
N ALA A 210 5.91 0.25 -18.88
CA ALA A 210 4.94 0.05 -19.97
C ALA A 210 4.21 1.34 -20.37
N SER A 211 4.06 2.31 -19.47
CA SER A 211 3.42 3.60 -19.78
C SER A 211 4.12 4.41 -20.87
N CYS A 212 5.40 4.12 -21.13
CA CYS A 212 6.16 4.74 -22.22
C CYS A 212 5.58 4.38 -23.60
N GLU A 213 5.02 3.18 -23.75
CA GLU A 213 4.39 2.70 -25.00
C GLU A 213 3.03 3.38 -25.24
N TYR A 214 2.32 3.75 -24.17
CA TYR A 214 1.02 4.42 -24.22
C TYR A 214 1.12 5.95 -24.28
N ASN A 215 2.34 6.51 -24.31
CA ASN A 215 2.59 7.96 -24.32
C ASN A 215 1.96 8.73 -23.14
N CYS A 216 1.87 8.11 -21.97
CA CYS A 216 1.29 8.70 -20.75
C CYS A 216 2.18 8.50 -19.52
N SER A 217 3.49 8.40 -19.74
CA SER A 217 4.45 8.07 -18.69
C SER A 217 4.63 9.18 -17.66
N ASN A 218 4.38 10.44 -18.01
CA ASN A 218 4.36 11.53 -17.03
C ASN A 218 3.22 11.40 -16.02
N GLU A 219 2.02 11.04 -16.49
CA GLU A 219 0.82 10.90 -15.67
C GLU A 219 0.90 9.65 -14.81
N ILE A 220 1.35 8.54 -15.39
CA ILE A 220 1.54 7.27 -14.67
C ILE A 220 2.62 7.41 -13.60
N LEU A 221 3.69 8.16 -13.85
CA LEU A 221 4.70 8.44 -12.82
C LEU A 221 4.06 9.17 -11.63
N SER A 222 3.23 10.18 -11.88
CA SER A 222 2.51 10.90 -10.82
C SER A 222 1.53 10.00 -10.07
N ILE A 223 0.75 9.17 -10.77
CA ILE A 223 -0.17 8.20 -10.15
C ILE A 223 0.61 7.20 -9.28
N CYS A 224 1.69 6.62 -9.80
CA CYS A 224 2.54 5.68 -9.07
C CYS A 224 3.02 6.28 -7.75
N CYS A 225 3.50 7.53 -7.76
CA CYS A 225 3.96 8.20 -6.54
C CYS A 225 2.82 8.41 -5.54
N MET A 226 1.64 8.80 -6.04
CA MET A 226 0.45 9.00 -5.19
C MET A 226 -0.07 7.69 -4.57
N LEU A 227 0.17 6.53 -5.21
CA LEU A 227 -0.18 5.21 -4.67
C LEU A 227 0.82 4.73 -3.60
N THR A 228 2.09 5.15 -3.69
CA THR A 228 3.16 4.72 -2.76
C THR A 228 3.13 5.44 -1.41
N VAL A 229 2.42 6.57 -1.32
CA VAL A 229 2.32 7.37 -0.10
C VAL A 229 1.05 7.05 0.72
N PRO A 230 1.02 7.39 2.01
CA PRO A 230 -0.19 7.26 2.81
C PRO A 230 -1.37 8.03 2.22
N GLN A 231 -2.59 7.63 2.58
CA GLN A 231 -3.83 8.22 2.07
C GLN A 231 -3.79 9.76 2.03
N VAL A 232 -4.02 10.30 0.84
CA VAL A 232 -3.89 11.74 0.54
C VAL A 232 -5.09 12.54 1.05
N PHE A 233 -6.29 11.95 1.03
CA PHE A 233 -7.49 12.62 1.52
C PHE A 233 -7.61 12.53 3.04
N VAL A 234 -7.73 13.68 3.70
CA VAL A 234 -7.98 13.80 5.13
C VAL A 234 -9.48 13.87 5.35
N ARG A 235 -10.01 13.00 6.23
CA ARG A 235 -11.46 12.95 6.51
C ARG A 235 -11.74 12.97 8.01
N PRO A 236 -11.67 14.14 8.67
CA PRO A 236 -11.93 14.26 10.10
C PRO A 236 -13.36 13.84 10.44
N ALA A 237 -13.57 13.23 11.61
CA ALA A 237 -14.90 12.74 12.01
C ALA A 237 -15.95 13.86 12.12
N GLU A 238 -15.52 15.04 12.58
CA GLU A 238 -16.35 16.23 12.79
C GLU A 238 -16.71 16.93 11.46
N ALA A 239 -15.82 16.85 10.45
CA ALA A 239 -15.93 17.57 9.19
C ALA A 239 -16.11 16.65 7.97
N ARG A 240 -16.73 15.47 8.16
CA ARG A 240 -16.87 14.45 7.10
C ARG A 240 -17.52 14.97 5.83
N ARG A 241 -18.61 15.74 5.94
CA ARG A 241 -19.33 16.28 4.78
C ARG A 241 -18.48 17.25 3.97
N ALA A 242 -17.82 18.20 4.64
CA ALA A 242 -16.93 19.16 3.99
C ALA A 242 -15.74 18.48 3.30
N ALA A 243 -15.16 17.44 3.93
CA ALA A 243 -14.09 16.66 3.33
C ALA A 243 -14.56 15.88 2.08
N ASP A 244 -15.77 15.30 2.12
CA ASP A 244 -16.36 14.59 0.99
C ASP A 244 -16.69 15.56 -0.17
N GLU A 245 -17.23 16.75 0.14
CA GLU A 245 -17.51 17.81 -0.84
C GLU A 245 -16.23 18.33 -1.51
N SER A 246 -15.17 18.57 -0.74
CA SER A 246 -13.86 18.96 -1.29
C SER A 246 -13.27 17.87 -2.17
N LYS A 247 -13.37 16.60 -1.76
CA LYS A 247 -12.90 15.47 -2.54
C LYS A 247 -13.59 15.35 -3.91
N ILE A 248 -14.90 15.62 -3.97
CA ILE A 248 -15.69 15.57 -5.21
C ILE A 248 -15.14 16.55 -6.26
N GLN A 249 -14.53 17.66 -5.86
CA GLN A 249 -13.94 18.64 -6.80
C GLN A 249 -12.81 18.05 -7.64
N PHE A 250 -12.14 17.01 -7.13
CA PHE A 250 -11.06 16.31 -7.84
C PHE A 250 -11.52 15.01 -8.51
N ALA A 251 -12.77 14.59 -8.25
CA ALA A 251 -13.30 13.32 -8.70
C ALA A 251 -13.28 13.22 -10.22
N HIS A 252 -12.68 12.14 -10.73
CA HIS A 252 -12.72 11.81 -12.13
C HIS A 252 -13.77 10.72 -12.37
N LEU A 253 -14.59 10.88 -13.41
CA LEU A 253 -15.69 9.97 -13.77
C LEU A 253 -15.24 8.51 -13.94
N ASP A 254 -14.07 8.32 -14.55
CA ASP A 254 -13.51 6.98 -14.79
C ASP A 254 -12.81 6.35 -13.57
N GLY A 255 -12.58 7.09 -12.47
CA GLY A 255 -12.16 6.48 -11.21
C GLY A 255 -11.08 7.18 -10.37
N ASP A 256 -10.64 6.46 -9.34
CA ASP A 256 -9.82 6.96 -8.24
C ASP A 256 -8.35 7.20 -8.63
N HIS A 257 -7.77 6.41 -9.55
CA HIS A 257 -6.39 6.65 -10.00
C HIS A 257 -6.25 8.01 -10.69
N LEU A 258 -7.22 8.37 -11.53
CA LEU A 258 -7.28 9.66 -12.20
C LEU A 258 -7.66 10.79 -11.22
N THR A 259 -8.45 10.49 -10.20
CA THR A 259 -8.69 11.43 -9.10
C THR A 259 -7.39 11.77 -8.36
N LEU A 260 -6.51 10.77 -8.11
CA LEU A 260 -5.19 11.03 -7.52
C LEU A 260 -4.30 11.88 -8.42
N LEU A 261 -4.37 11.67 -9.73
CA LEU A 261 -3.67 12.50 -10.71
C LEU A 261 -4.15 13.96 -10.66
N ASN A 262 -5.47 14.19 -10.61
CA ASN A 262 -6.06 15.52 -10.49
C ASN A 262 -5.58 16.24 -9.23
N VAL A 263 -5.55 15.54 -8.09
CA VAL A 263 -5.04 16.11 -6.82
C VAL A 263 -3.57 16.51 -6.96
N TYR A 264 -2.73 15.66 -7.55
CA TYR A 264 -1.31 15.97 -7.73
C TYR A 264 -1.11 17.18 -8.66
N HIS A 265 -1.83 17.25 -9.79
CA HIS A 265 -1.76 18.39 -10.69
C HIS A 265 -2.23 19.69 -10.04
N ALA A 266 -3.35 19.66 -9.32
CA ALA A 266 -3.85 20.83 -8.61
C ALA A 266 -2.86 21.31 -7.54
N PHE A 267 -2.25 20.39 -6.79
CA PHE A 267 -1.20 20.72 -5.82
C PHE A 267 -0.01 21.45 -6.46
N LYS A 268 0.49 20.95 -7.61
CA LYS A 268 1.59 21.61 -8.33
C LYS A 268 1.18 22.96 -8.93
N GLN A 269 -0.05 23.09 -9.44
CA GLN A 269 -0.58 24.35 -9.99
C GLN A 269 -0.69 25.45 -8.92
N HIS A 270 -1.03 25.08 -7.68
CA HIS A 270 -1.10 26.00 -6.55
C HIS A 270 0.24 26.18 -5.81
N GLY A 271 1.37 25.86 -6.48
CA GLY A 271 2.71 26.19 -6.00
C GLY A 271 3.11 25.46 -4.72
N ASP A 272 2.67 24.20 -4.56
CA ASP A 272 2.98 23.37 -3.40
C ASP A 272 2.52 23.98 -2.04
N SER A 273 1.41 24.74 -2.06
CA SER A 273 0.93 25.50 -0.91
C SER A 273 0.36 24.62 0.22
N PRO A 274 0.91 24.69 1.45
CA PRO A 274 0.34 24.00 2.61
C PRO A 274 -1.06 24.50 2.97
N GLN A 275 -1.32 25.79 2.74
CA GLN A 275 -2.61 26.41 3.01
C GLN A 275 -3.69 25.84 2.09
N TRP A 276 -3.37 25.69 0.79
CA TRP A 276 -4.28 25.09 -0.18
C TRP A 276 -4.61 23.63 0.19
N CYS A 277 -3.62 22.86 0.65
CA CYS A 277 -3.85 21.51 1.12
C CYS A 277 -4.80 21.47 2.32
N TYR A 278 -4.65 22.40 3.28
CA TYR A 278 -5.54 22.47 4.44
C TYR A 278 -6.99 22.78 4.04
N GLU A 279 -7.19 23.77 3.17
CA GLU A 279 -8.51 24.17 2.68
C GLU A 279 -9.22 23.07 1.87
N ASN A 280 -8.45 22.24 1.17
CA ASN A 280 -8.98 21.15 0.34
C ASN A 280 -8.94 19.77 1.00
N PHE A 281 -8.75 19.71 2.33
CA PHE A 281 -8.68 18.44 3.07
C PHE A 281 -7.65 17.45 2.50
N ILE A 282 -6.54 17.96 1.97
CA ILE A 282 -5.44 17.19 1.41
C ILE A 282 -4.30 17.11 2.43
N ASN A 283 -3.73 15.92 2.57
CA ASN A 283 -2.56 15.72 3.42
C ASN A 283 -1.30 16.23 2.70
N PHE A 284 -0.91 17.46 3.04
CA PHE A 284 0.29 18.11 2.51
C PHE A 284 1.53 17.20 2.56
N ARG A 285 1.71 16.44 3.64
CA ARG A 285 2.90 15.57 3.80
C ARG A 285 2.90 14.41 2.83
N SER A 286 1.74 13.80 2.62
CA SER A 286 1.62 12.70 1.65
C SER A 286 1.95 13.18 0.25
N VAL A 287 1.39 14.33 -0.16
CA VAL A 287 1.64 14.85 -1.52
C VAL A 287 3.06 15.35 -1.69
N GLN A 288 3.64 16.02 -0.68
CA GLN A 288 5.05 16.43 -0.69
C GLN A 288 5.99 15.22 -0.77
N SER A 289 5.69 14.14 -0.04
CA SER A 289 6.44 12.88 -0.14
C SER A 289 6.31 12.25 -1.53
N ALA A 290 5.12 12.31 -2.13
CA ALA A 290 4.90 11.81 -3.48
C ALA A 290 5.73 12.60 -4.51
N ASP A 291 5.83 13.93 -4.36
CA ASP A 291 6.68 14.76 -5.22
C ASP A 291 8.17 14.38 -5.11
N GLY A 292 8.65 14.14 -3.87
CA GLY A 292 10.01 13.66 -3.63
C GLY A 292 10.29 12.30 -4.29
N ILE A 293 9.36 11.34 -4.17
CA ILE A 293 9.45 10.03 -4.82
C ILE A 293 9.44 10.20 -6.34
N ARG A 294 8.57 11.06 -6.87
CA ARG A 294 8.47 11.34 -8.31
C ARG A 294 9.79 11.84 -8.89
N GLN A 295 10.48 12.73 -8.18
CA GLN A 295 11.80 13.21 -8.59
C GLN A 295 12.82 12.06 -8.60
N GLN A 296 12.82 11.19 -7.59
CA GLN A 296 13.72 10.02 -7.55
C GLN A 296 13.45 9.06 -8.71
N LEU A 297 12.20 8.68 -8.92
CA LEU A 297 11.80 7.78 -10.01
C LEU A 297 12.08 8.38 -11.39
N SER A 298 11.90 9.69 -11.56
CA SER A 298 12.24 10.37 -12.83
C SER A 298 13.73 10.27 -13.18
N ARG A 299 14.63 10.32 -12.20
CA ARG A 299 16.07 10.13 -12.43
C ARG A 299 16.41 8.70 -12.83
N ILE A 300 15.67 7.72 -12.31
CA ILE A 300 15.81 6.31 -12.70
C ILE A 300 15.34 6.14 -14.15
N MET A 301 14.19 6.74 -14.51
CA MET A 301 13.70 6.73 -15.90
C MET A 301 14.72 7.35 -16.86
N ASP A 302 15.30 8.51 -16.51
CA ASP A 302 16.32 9.17 -17.34
C ASP A 302 17.58 8.29 -17.50
N ARG A 303 18.00 7.57 -16.44
CA ARG A 303 19.14 6.64 -16.49
C ARG A 303 18.91 5.48 -17.48
N PHE A 304 17.70 4.95 -17.54
CA PHE A 304 17.32 3.88 -18.46
C PHE A 304 16.82 4.40 -19.82
N SER A 305 16.96 5.70 -20.09
CA SER A 305 16.47 6.34 -21.33
C SER A 305 14.97 6.11 -21.59
N LEU A 306 14.18 5.98 -20.53
CA LEU A 306 12.72 5.85 -20.62
C LEU A 306 12.10 7.22 -20.88
N PRO A 307 11.37 7.40 -22.00
CA PRO A 307 10.86 8.70 -22.38
C PRO A 307 9.70 9.13 -21.47
N ARG A 308 9.78 10.35 -20.96
CA ARG A 308 8.69 11.01 -20.24
C ARG A 308 7.79 11.74 -21.22
N ARG A 309 6.65 11.13 -21.54
CA ARG A 309 5.68 11.59 -22.54
C ARG A 309 4.33 11.87 -21.88
N SER A 310 3.64 12.86 -22.43
CA SER A 310 2.22 13.11 -22.17
C SER A 310 1.54 13.23 -23.53
N CYS A 311 0.37 12.61 -23.67
CA CYS A 311 -0.51 12.88 -24.79
C CYS A 311 -1.11 14.29 -24.66
N ASP A 312 -1.62 14.84 -25.75
CA ASP A 312 -2.40 16.09 -25.70
C ASP A 312 -3.64 15.89 -24.84
N PHE A 313 -3.85 16.76 -23.86
CA PHE A 313 -5.00 16.74 -22.96
C PHE A 313 -6.34 16.85 -23.70
N THR A 314 -6.35 17.51 -24.86
CA THR A 314 -7.57 17.65 -25.69
C THR A 314 -7.92 16.36 -26.44
N SER A 315 -6.98 15.40 -26.52
CA SER A 315 -7.21 14.12 -27.18
C SER A 315 -8.13 13.23 -26.37
N LYS A 316 -9.04 12.55 -27.06
CA LYS A 316 -9.89 11.49 -26.48
C LYS A 316 -9.06 10.33 -25.90
N ASP A 317 -7.82 10.19 -26.37
CA ASP A 317 -6.94 9.10 -25.96
C ASP A 317 -6.18 9.38 -24.66
N TYR A 318 -6.17 10.63 -24.16
CA TYR A 318 -5.40 11.00 -22.95
C TYR A 318 -5.73 10.08 -21.76
N TYR A 319 -7.00 10.07 -21.32
CA TYR A 319 -7.43 9.21 -20.20
C TYR A 319 -7.46 7.73 -20.56
N THR A 320 -7.77 7.40 -21.82
CA THR A 320 -7.78 6.02 -22.30
C THR A 320 -6.40 5.38 -22.21
N ASN A 321 -5.35 6.11 -22.57
CA ASN A 321 -3.97 5.64 -22.53
C ASN A 321 -3.49 5.44 -21.10
N ILE A 322 -3.83 6.36 -20.19
CA ILE A 322 -3.53 6.19 -18.75
C ILE A 322 -4.21 4.92 -18.22
N ARG A 323 -5.49 4.71 -18.51
CA ARG A 323 -6.23 3.51 -18.06
C ARG A 323 -5.65 2.21 -18.64
N LYS A 324 -5.21 2.20 -19.90
CA LYS A 324 -4.50 1.06 -20.49
C LYS A 324 -3.15 0.79 -19.81
N ALA A 325 -2.39 1.84 -19.50
CA ALA A 325 -1.12 1.69 -18.78
C ALA A 325 -1.33 1.14 -17.35
N LEU A 326 -2.41 1.51 -16.66
CA LEU A 326 -2.80 0.89 -15.38
C LEU A 326 -3.01 -0.62 -15.55
N VAL A 327 -3.72 -1.04 -16.60
CA VAL A 327 -3.94 -2.47 -16.90
C VAL A 327 -2.63 -3.22 -17.10
N ALA A 328 -1.61 -2.62 -17.71
CA ALA A 328 -0.32 -3.28 -17.94
C ALA A 328 0.42 -3.71 -16.66
N GLY A 329 0.21 -3.03 -15.53
CA GLY A 329 0.78 -3.44 -14.23
C GLY A 329 -0.21 -4.19 -13.33
N PHE A 330 -1.48 -3.82 -13.39
CA PHE A 330 -2.50 -4.25 -12.43
C PHE A 330 -3.57 -5.17 -13.03
N PHE A 331 -3.31 -5.81 -14.18
CA PHE A 331 -4.26 -6.74 -14.80
C PHE A 331 -4.70 -7.89 -13.88
N MET A 332 -3.84 -8.34 -12.97
CA MET A 332 -4.17 -9.37 -11.97
C MET A 332 -5.18 -8.88 -10.91
N GLN A 333 -5.26 -7.56 -10.71
CA GLN A 333 -6.18 -6.92 -9.75
C GLN A 333 -7.39 -6.34 -10.49
N THR A 334 -8.14 -7.23 -11.13
CA THR A 334 -9.37 -6.90 -11.85
C THR A 334 -10.57 -7.61 -11.24
N ALA A 335 -11.74 -6.96 -11.31
CA ALA A 335 -12.99 -7.52 -10.84
C ALA A 335 -14.15 -7.21 -11.82
N HIS A 336 -15.06 -8.17 -11.94
CA HIS A 336 -16.24 -8.11 -12.80
C HIS A 336 -17.51 -7.97 -11.95
N LYS A 337 -18.44 -7.13 -12.39
CA LYS A 337 -19.74 -6.93 -11.74
C LYS A 337 -20.72 -8.03 -12.15
N GLU A 338 -21.21 -8.76 -11.16
CA GLU A 338 -22.28 -9.75 -11.36
C GLU A 338 -23.66 -9.08 -11.43
N LYS A 339 -24.65 -9.77 -11.99
CA LYS A 339 -26.05 -9.27 -12.10
C LYS A 339 -26.69 -8.90 -10.77
N SER A 340 -26.25 -9.53 -9.69
CA SER A 340 -26.65 -9.26 -8.31
C SER A 340 -26.07 -7.95 -7.75
N GLY A 341 -25.14 -7.31 -8.46
CA GLY A 341 -24.58 -6.01 -8.13
C GLY A 341 -23.36 -6.02 -7.19
N HIS A 342 -22.87 -7.20 -6.83
CA HIS A 342 -21.53 -7.39 -6.22
C HIS A 342 -20.48 -7.62 -7.30
N TYR A 343 -19.20 -7.48 -6.93
CA TYR A 343 -18.07 -7.75 -7.81
C TYR A 343 -17.42 -9.08 -7.46
N LEU A 344 -16.84 -9.72 -8.47
CA LEU A 344 -16.08 -10.96 -8.35
C LEU A 344 -14.67 -10.74 -8.93
N THR A 345 -13.62 -11.06 -8.17
CA THR A 345 -12.25 -11.04 -8.70
C THR A 345 -12.06 -12.16 -9.72
N ILE A 346 -11.30 -11.91 -10.78
CA ILE A 346 -11.35 -12.76 -11.99
C ILE A 346 -10.80 -14.18 -11.76
N LYS A 347 -9.58 -14.32 -11.23
CA LYS A 347 -8.94 -15.65 -11.04
C LYS A 347 -9.30 -16.28 -9.68
N ASP A 348 -9.37 -15.48 -8.62
CA ASP A 348 -9.56 -15.97 -7.24
C ASP A 348 -11.03 -16.06 -6.79
N GLN A 349 -11.98 -15.60 -7.61
CA GLN A 349 -13.44 -15.62 -7.37
C GLN A 349 -13.85 -15.06 -5.99
N GLN A 350 -13.18 -14.01 -5.53
CA GLN A 350 -13.53 -13.37 -4.27
C GLN A 350 -14.67 -12.38 -4.47
N VAL A 351 -15.73 -12.53 -3.67
CA VAL A 351 -16.85 -11.58 -3.66
C VAL A 351 -16.40 -10.30 -2.95
N VAL A 352 -16.46 -9.19 -3.66
CA VAL A 352 -16.01 -7.87 -3.19
C VAL A 352 -17.02 -6.77 -3.53
N GLN A 353 -16.88 -5.65 -2.83
CA GLN A 353 -17.64 -4.42 -3.10
C GLN A 353 -16.68 -3.26 -3.34
N LEU A 354 -17.10 -2.24 -4.08
CA LEU A 354 -16.34 -1.00 -4.18
C LEU A 354 -16.26 -0.36 -2.79
N HIS A 355 -15.05 0.05 -2.39
CA HIS A 355 -14.86 0.69 -1.10
C HIS A 355 -15.68 2.00 -1.04
N PRO A 356 -16.36 2.33 0.07
CA PRO A 356 -17.22 3.53 0.16
C PRO A 356 -16.50 4.86 -0.06
N SER A 357 -15.17 4.86 -0.08
CA SER A 357 -14.37 6.04 -0.39
C SER A 357 -14.16 6.27 -1.88
N THR A 358 -14.62 5.40 -2.77
CA THR A 358 -14.44 5.60 -4.21
C THR A 358 -15.18 6.85 -4.70
N CYS A 359 -14.62 7.52 -5.70
CA CYS A 359 -15.24 8.65 -6.40
C CYS A 359 -16.21 8.21 -7.52
N LEU A 360 -16.31 6.90 -7.80
CA LEU A 360 -17.21 6.39 -8.81
C LEU A 360 -18.67 6.59 -8.38
N ASP A 361 -19.42 7.35 -9.17
CA ASP A 361 -20.85 7.61 -9.01
C ASP A 361 -21.74 6.47 -9.56
N HIS A 362 -21.18 5.65 -10.44
CA HIS A 362 -21.81 4.48 -11.03
C HIS A 362 -21.02 3.20 -10.70
N LYS A 363 -21.58 2.05 -11.08
CA LYS A 363 -20.94 0.73 -10.93
C LYS A 363 -20.51 0.20 -12.30
N PRO A 364 -19.25 0.41 -12.73
CA PRO A 364 -18.73 -0.11 -13.99
C PRO A 364 -18.78 -1.64 -14.04
N ASP A 365 -18.93 -2.22 -15.23
CA ASP A 365 -18.97 -3.68 -15.36
C ASP A 365 -17.62 -4.34 -15.05
N TRP A 366 -16.53 -3.64 -15.36
CA TRP A 366 -15.17 -4.09 -15.10
C TRP A 366 -14.38 -2.99 -14.39
N VAL A 367 -13.72 -3.36 -13.30
CA VAL A 367 -12.91 -2.43 -12.52
C VAL A 367 -11.52 -3.00 -12.30
N LEU A 368 -10.53 -2.12 -12.37
CA LEU A 368 -9.18 -2.34 -11.85
C LEU A 368 -9.11 -1.74 -10.45
N TYR A 369 -8.43 -2.42 -9.53
CA TYR A 369 -8.24 -1.93 -8.16
C TYR A 369 -6.77 -2.00 -7.74
N ASN A 370 -6.36 -1.16 -6.80
CA ASN A 370 -5.00 -1.16 -6.25
C ASN A 370 -4.88 -2.02 -4.97
N GLU A 371 -5.89 -1.96 -4.10
CA GLU A 371 -5.83 -2.59 -2.78
C GLU A 371 -7.07 -3.42 -2.46
N PHE A 372 -6.84 -4.59 -1.87
CA PHE A 372 -7.88 -5.46 -1.33
C PHE A 372 -7.96 -5.26 0.19
N VAL A 373 -9.11 -4.81 0.67
CA VAL A 373 -9.34 -4.46 2.08
C VAL A 373 -10.28 -5.48 2.71
N VAL A 374 -9.75 -6.22 3.69
CA VAL A 374 -10.51 -7.22 4.45
C VAL A 374 -11.07 -6.59 5.72
N THR A 375 -12.40 -6.56 5.86
CA THR A 375 -13.10 -6.13 7.09
C THR A 375 -14.25 -7.12 7.39
N ALA A 376 -15.39 -6.65 7.89
CA ALA A 376 -16.62 -7.46 7.94
C ALA A 376 -17.13 -7.83 6.53
N LYS A 377 -16.81 -7.01 5.53
CA LYS A 377 -16.99 -7.31 4.10
C LYS A 377 -15.66 -7.09 3.39
N ASN A 378 -15.48 -7.75 2.25
CA ASN A 378 -14.33 -7.52 1.40
C ASN A 378 -14.58 -6.33 0.49
N TYR A 379 -13.65 -5.39 0.47
CA TYR A 379 -13.71 -4.20 -0.37
C TYR A 379 -12.50 -4.13 -1.30
N VAL A 380 -12.70 -3.59 -2.48
CA VAL A 380 -11.63 -3.14 -3.37
C VAL A 380 -11.52 -1.62 -3.31
N ARG A 381 -10.31 -1.11 -3.06
CA ARG A 381 -10.05 0.32 -2.85
C ARG A 381 -9.16 0.87 -3.95
N THR A 382 -9.40 2.14 -4.27
CA THR A 382 -8.79 2.87 -5.39
C THR A 382 -9.11 2.16 -6.70
N THR A 383 -10.33 2.39 -7.20
CA THR A 383 -10.88 1.67 -8.34
C THR A 383 -10.98 2.53 -9.58
N THR A 384 -10.77 1.94 -10.76
CA THR A 384 -10.89 2.61 -12.05
C THR A 384 -11.61 1.73 -13.05
N ASP A 385 -12.53 2.33 -13.79
CA ASP A 385 -13.26 1.68 -14.87
C ASP A 385 -12.27 1.24 -15.96
N ILE A 386 -12.46 0.05 -16.51
CA ILE A 386 -11.63 -0.48 -17.60
C ILE A 386 -12.50 -1.19 -18.64
N LYS A 387 -12.02 -1.26 -19.88
CA LYS A 387 -12.67 -2.06 -20.92
C LYS A 387 -12.08 -3.46 -20.95
N VAL A 388 -12.93 -4.47 -21.02
CA VAL A 388 -12.56 -5.89 -21.13
C VAL A 388 -11.63 -6.17 -22.32
N ASP A 389 -11.80 -5.46 -23.44
CA ASP A 389 -10.93 -5.57 -24.62
C ASP A 389 -9.45 -5.33 -24.28
N TRP A 390 -9.17 -4.36 -23.39
CA TRP A 390 -7.79 -4.00 -23.02
C TRP A 390 -7.13 -5.09 -22.19
N VAL A 391 -7.91 -5.72 -21.31
CA VAL A 391 -7.45 -6.76 -20.40
C VAL A 391 -6.96 -7.98 -21.19
N VAL A 392 -7.71 -8.37 -22.22
CA VAL A 392 -7.37 -9.49 -23.11
C VAL A 392 -6.20 -9.13 -24.06
N GLU A 393 -6.14 -7.89 -24.55
CA GLU A 393 -5.10 -7.43 -25.47
C GLU A 393 -3.74 -7.24 -24.79
N ILE A 394 -3.73 -6.68 -23.57
CA ILE A 394 -2.49 -6.30 -22.86
C ILE A 394 -1.88 -7.49 -22.11
N ALA A 395 -2.71 -8.37 -21.54
CA ALA A 395 -2.25 -9.50 -20.74
C ALA A 395 -2.85 -10.85 -21.21
N PRO A 396 -2.66 -11.25 -22.49
CA PRO A 396 -3.32 -12.43 -23.05
C PRO A 396 -2.95 -13.73 -22.34
N ALA A 397 -1.70 -13.86 -21.85
CA ALA A 397 -1.22 -15.04 -21.13
C ALA A 397 -1.97 -15.26 -19.80
N TYR A 398 -2.37 -14.19 -19.12
CA TYR A 398 -3.09 -14.27 -17.86
C TYR A 398 -4.57 -14.63 -18.08
N PHE A 399 -5.21 -14.05 -19.10
CA PHE A 399 -6.64 -14.26 -19.41
C PHE A 399 -6.89 -15.40 -20.39
N GLN A 400 -6.08 -16.45 -20.32
CA GLN A 400 -6.33 -17.69 -21.06
C GLN A 400 -7.54 -18.44 -20.48
N SER A 401 -8.40 -18.97 -21.34
CA SER A 401 -9.67 -19.60 -20.93
C SER A 401 -9.45 -20.83 -20.05
N GLU A 402 -8.34 -21.52 -20.24
CA GLU A 402 -7.91 -22.69 -19.47
C GLU A 402 -7.60 -22.32 -18.01
N ASN A 403 -7.06 -21.11 -17.80
CA ASN A 403 -6.64 -20.62 -16.49
C ASN A 403 -7.76 -19.93 -15.71
N LEU A 404 -8.92 -19.71 -16.36
CA LEU A 404 -10.05 -18.99 -15.79
C LEU A 404 -11.12 -19.95 -15.28
N PRO A 405 -11.62 -19.73 -14.05
CA PRO A 405 -12.69 -20.54 -13.50
C PRO A 405 -14.01 -20.24 -14.22
N ASN A 406 -14.94 -21.20 -14.23
CA ASN A 406 -16.20 -21.06 -14.95
C ASN A 406 -17.12 -20.03 -14.27
N CYS A 407 -17.16 -18.81 -14.81
CA CYS A 407 -18.01 -17.70 -14.34
C CYS A 407 -18.53 -16.84 -15.50
N GLU A 408 -19.38 -15.85 -15.22
CA GLU A 408 -19.90 -14.91 -16.22
C GLU A 408 -18.76 -14.13 -16.91
N ALA A 409 -17.76 -13.70 -16.13
CA ALA A 409 -16.57 -13.02 -16.63
C ALA A 409 -15.81 -13.84 -17.68
N LYS A 410 -15.62 -15.15 -17.47
CA LYS A 410 -14.97 -16.05 -18.44
C LYS A 410 -15.69 -16.06 -19.78
N ARG A 411 -17.03 -16.18 -19.76
CA ARG A 411 -17.85 -16.19 -21.00
C ARG A 411 -17.74 -14.89 -21.78
N ILE A 412 -17.63 -13.76 -21.08
CA ILE A 412 -17.44 -12.44 -21.70
C ILE A 412 -16.04 -12.35 -22.30
N LEU A 413 -15.00 -12.77 -21.56
CA LEU A 413 -13.61 -12.78 -22.01
C LEU A 413 -13.41 -13.65 -23.25
N GLU A 414 -14.02 -14.84 -23.30
CA GLU A 414 -13.97 -15.73 -24.47
C GLU A 414 -14.59 -15.09 -25.72
N LYS A 415 -15.76 -14.45 -25.58
CA LYS A 415 -16.42 -13.73 -26.69
C LYS A 415 -15.56 -12.57 -27.20
N VAL A 416 -14.98 -11.81 -26.27
CA VAL A 416 -14.10 -10.68 -26.60
C VAL A 416 -12.83 -11.16 -27.28
N ARG A 417 -12.22 -12.25 -26.78
CA ARG A 417 -11.03 -12.87 -27.37
C ARG A 417 -11.28 -13.33 -28.80
N ALA A 418 -12.38 -14.05 -29.04
CA ALA A 418 -12.77 -14.47 -30.39
C ALA A 418 -12.96 -13.27 -31.34
N LYS A 419 -13.57 -12.19 -30.85
CA LYS A 419 -13.74 -10.94 -31.60
C LYS A 419 -12.41 -10.23 -31.89
N LEU A 420 -11.44 -10.27 -30.98
CA LEU A 420 -10.12 -9.67 -31.17
C LEU A 420 -9.26 -10.47 -32.16
N ILE A 421 -9.33 -11.82 -32.09
CA ILE A 421 -8.69 -12.71 -33.07
C ILE A 421 -9.27 -12.47 -34.47
N ALA A 422 -10.61 -12.40 -34.59
CA ALA A 422 -11.28 -12.10 -35.86
C ALA A 422 -10.90 -10.73 -36.44
N ARG A 423 -10.46 -9.78 -35.61
CA ARG A 423 -10.00 -8.45 -36.01
C ARG A 423 -8.48 -8.38 -36.26
N GLY A 424 -7.75 -9.50 -36.13
CA GLY A 424 -6.29 -9.55 -36.27
C GLY A 424 -5.51 -8.82 -35.18
N ARG A 425 -6.16 -8.47 -34.06
CA ARG A 425 -5.53 -7.74 -32.94
C ARG A 425 -4.90 -8.67 -31.89
N LEU A 426 -5.18 -9.97 -31.98
CA LEU A 426 -4.59 -11.01 -31.16
C LEU A 426 -4.16 -12.16 -32.08
N LYS A 427 -3.01 -12.77 -31.80
CA LYS A 427 -2.64 -14.05 -32.44
C LYS A 427 -3.55 -15.15 -31.88
N ALA A 428 -4.00 -16.05 -32.76
CA ALA A 428 -4.94 -17.12 -32.43
C ALA A 428 -4.38 -18.04 -31.33
#